data_AF-A0A950PD53-F1
#
_entry.id   AF-A0A950PD53-F1
#
_cell.length_a   1.000
_cell.length_b   1.000
_cell.length_c   1.000
_cell.angle_alpha   90.00
_cell.angle_beta   90.00
_cell.angle_gamma   90.00
#
_symmetry.space_group_name_H-M   'P 1'
#
loop_
_entity.id
_entity.type
_entity.pdbx_description
1 polymer ?
#
loop_
_entity_poly.entity_id
_entity_poly.type
_entity_poly.pdbx_seq_one_letter_code
_entity_poly.pdbx_strand_id
1 'polypeptide(L)'
;MTKKRAYYGVPLTQDVLPNHIWRPLVEKAGFQMEDIPRTWDAFYDFFKEVHKKLKAQGVRNVYGLGLNVTTNGVDPNNVFNYFLIAYGGGGIVTKDGKLHLDDPKVKQAVVHALTYPATAYKEGFVPRGAINWNDADDNNAFHAKQIVMDLDGTISTEVAILSQGKKEDYDAIVTMGLAQSNDGQPVPSQAGAFSVLIPKGAKNVAVAKEFLKFLAQPNNNNELLKVGIARRVPSMPQIVKDDPWWLDKSDQHRVAYVTQALLSPTVPQLWAYNPAYAQVQNEHVFPTGWADIAKDGATPQAAAEKAMKRVEDIFEKYQIT
;
A
#
# COMPACT_ATOMS: atom_id res chain seq x y z
N MET A 1 6.68 17.88 -25.06
CA MET A 1 7.14 16.57 -24.55
C MET A 1 7.52 15.69 -25.73
N THR A 2 8.63 14.97 -25.68
CA THR A 2 9.15 14.16 -26.81
C THR A 2 8.44 12.81 -26.99
N LYS A 3 7.50 12.45 -26.09
CA LYS A 3 6.78 11.16 -26.05
C LYS A 3 7.68 9.90 -26.06
N LYS A 4 8.97 10.03 -25.77
CA LYS A 4 9.94 8.92 -25.68
C LYS A 4 10.29 8.62 -24.23
N ARG A 5 10.39 7.34 -23.87
CA ARG A 5 10.88 6.89 -22.55
C ARG A 5 12.34 7.32 -22.36
N ALA A 6 12.67 7.82 -21.17
CA ALA A 6 14.03 8.13 -20.75
C ALA A 6 14.12 8.07 -19.22
N TYR A 7 15.34 7.99 -18.69
CA TYR A 7 15.62 7.97 -17.26
C TYR A 7 15.75 9.40 -16.73
N TYR A 8 14.88 9.79 -15.80
CA TYR A 8 14.81 11.15 -15.24
C TYR A 8 15.15 11.23 -13.75
N GLY A 9 15.36 10.09 -13.09
CA GLY A 9 15.69 10.03 -11.67
C GLY A 9 16.54 8.81 -11.35
N VAL A 10 17.22 8.89 -10.20
CA VAL A 10 18.00 7.78 -9.63
C VAL A 10 17.16 7.15 -8.52
N PRO A 11 16.72 5.89 -8.64
CA PRO A 11 15.98 5.22 -7.57
C PRO A 11 16.92 4.98 -6.39
N LEU A 12 16.52 5.44 -5.21
CA LEU A 12 17.30 5.24 -3.98
C LEU A 12 16.63 4.23 -3.07
N THR A 13 15.31 4.33 -2.94
CA THR A 13 14.54 3.51 -2.03
C THR A 13 13.24 3.07 -2.69
N GLN A 14 12.64 2.02 -2.14
CA GLN A 14 11.32 1.60 -2.52
C GLN A 14 10.49 1.22 -1.29
N ASP A 15 9.19 1.03 -1.51
CA ASP A 15 8.24 0.56 -0.52
C ASP A 15 7.19 -0.38 -1.11
N VAL A 16 6.50 -1.06 -0.20
CA VAL A 16 5.29 -1.86 -0.41
C VAL A 16 4.38 -1.68 0.81
N LEU A 17 3.16 -2.19 0.75
CA LEU A 17 2.21 -2.17 1.87
C LEU A 17 2.16 -3.54 2.55
N PRO A 18 2.79 -3.73 3.72
CA PRO A 18 2.54 -4.91 4.56
C PRO A 18 1.21 -4.77 5.34
N ASN A 19 0.82 -5.84 6.02
CA ASN A 19 -0.25 -5.83 7.01
C ASN A 19 0.34 -5.66 8.42
N HIS A 20 -0.13 -4.67 9.17
CA HIS A 20 0.26 -4.40 10.55
C HIS A 20 -0.83 -4.89 11.49
N ILE A 21 -0.51 -5.71 12.48
CA ILE A 21 -1.52 -6.37 13.31
C ILE A 21 -1.17 -6.27 14.80
N TRP A 22 -2.12 -5.82 15.61
CA TRP A 22 -2.02 -5.94 17.07
C TRP A 22 -2.35 -7.35 17.53
N ARG A 23 -1.33 -8.19 17.74
CA ARG A 23 -1.50 -9.55 18.31
C ARG A 23 -2.35 -9.55 19.59
N PRO A 24 -2.16 -8.64 20.57
CA PRO A 24 -2.96 -8.67 21.79
C PRO A 24 -4.46 -8.43 21.56
N LEU A 25 -4.85 -7.72 20.50
CA LEU A 25 -6.27 -7.52 20.17
C LEU A 25 -6.88 -8.77 19.54
N VAL A 26 -6.11 -9.50 18.73
CA VAL A 26 -6.50 -10.81 18.19
C VAL A 26 -6.65 -11.84 19.32
N GLU A 27 -5.67 -11.93 20.22
CA GLU A 27 -5.68 -12.84 21.37
C GLU A 27 -6.81 -12.52 22.36
N LYS A 28 -7.04 -11.23 22.65
CA LYS A 28 -8.16 -10.80 23.51
C LYS A 28 -9.52 -11.23 22.95
N ALA A 29 -9.68 -11.22 21.64
CA ALA A 29 -10.89 -11.70 20.98
C ALA A 29 -11.07 -13.23 21.06
N GLY A 30 -10.08 -13.96 21.57
CA GLY A 30 -10.10 -15.42 21.73
C GLY A 30 -9.56 -16.18 20.52
N PHE A 31 -8.88 -15.50 19.59
CA PHE A 31 -8.23 -16.12 18.43
C PHE A 31 -6.72 -16.24 18.66
N GLN A 32 -6.04 -17.03 17.84
CA GLN A 32 -4.58 -17.08 17.75
C GLN A 32 -4.12 -16.49 16.41
N MET A 33 -2.84 -16.13 16.29
CA MET A 33 -2.32 -15.57 15.03
C MET A 33 -2.34 -16.61 13.90
N GLU A 34 -2.24 -17.89 14.24
CA GLU A 34 -2.29 -19.02 13.32
C GLU A 34 -3.71 -19.24 12.73
N ASP A 35 -4.75 -18.65 13.33
CA ASP A 35 -6.12 -18.71 12.83
C ASP A 35 -6.36 -17.79 11.63
N ILE A 36 -5.44 -16.85 11.36
CA ILE A 36 -5.57 -15.87 10.27
C ILE A 36 -5.60 -16.61 8.91
N PRO A 37 -6.69 -16.51 8.13
CA PRO A 37 -6.79 -17.15 6.84
C PRO A 37 -5.78 -16.61 5.83
N ARG A 38 -5.46 -17.41 4.81
CA ARG A 38 -4.41 -17.06 3.83
C ARG A 38 -4.91 -16.42 2.54
N THR A 39 -6.21 -16.47 2.26
CA THR A 39 -6.81 -15.90 1.04
C THR A 39 -7.38 -14.51 1.31
N TRP A 40 -7.40 -13.65 0.28
CA TRP A 40 -7.58 -12.21 0.40
C TRP A 40 -8.81 -11.80 1.21
N ASP A 41 -10.02 -12.19 0.78
CA ASP A 41 -11.23 -11.77 1.47
C ASP A 41 -11.34 -12.39 2.86
N ALA A 42 -10.97 -13.68 2.99
CA ALA A 42 -11.00 -14.36 4.28
C ALA A 42 -10.01 -13.76 5.29
N PHE A 43 -8.84 -13.29 4.83
CA PHE A 43 -7.85 -12.61 5.64
C PHE A 43 -8.43 -11.34 6.26
N TYR A 44 -9.04 -10.46 5.47
CA TYR A 44 -9.62 -9.22 5.98
C TYR A 44 -10.94 -9.46 6.74
N ASP A 45 -11.75 -10.43 6.34
CA ASP A 45 -12.99 -10.81 7.03
C ASP A 45 -12.70 -11.39 8.42
N PHE A 46 -11.57 -12.07 8.62
CA PHE A 46 -11.13 -12.51 9.95
C PHE A 46 -11.05 -11.34 10.93
N PHE A 47 -10.52 -10.18 10.51
CA PHE A 47 -10.43 -9.01 11.39
C PHE A 47 -11.80 -8.35 11.66
N LYS A 48 -12.78 -8.54 10.77
CA LYS A 48 -14.19 -8.22 11.06
C LYS A 48 -14.75 -9.14 12.15
N GLU A 49 -14.38 -10.42 12.18
CA GLU A 49 -14.75 -11.34 13.27
C GLU A 49 -14.05 -11.00 14.59
N VAL A 50 -12.77 -10.64 14.54
CA VAL A 50 -12.03 -10.11 15.72
C VAL A 50 -12.76 -8.90 16.30
N HIS A 51 -13.14 -7.93 15.47
CA HIS A 51 -13.98 -6.79 15.88
C HIS A 51 -15.25 -7.26 16.60
N LYS A 52 -16.05 -8.13 15.95
CA LYS A 52 -17.34 -8.59 16.51
C LYS A 52 -17.15 -9.22 17.89
N LYS A 53 -16.12 -10.05 18.07
CA LYS A 53 -15.79 -10.68 19.35
C LYS A 53 -15.36 -9.67 20.41
N LEU A 54 -14.47 -8.73 20.08
CA LEU A 54 -14.07 -7.65 20.98
C LEU A 54 -15.28 -6.83 21.44
N LYS A 55 -16.18 -6.49 20.52
CA LYS A 55 -17.41 -5.75 20.82
C LYS A 55 -18.35 -6.54 21.74
N ALA A 56 -18.52 -7.84 21.51
CA ALA A 56 -19.33 -8.72 22.36
C ALA A 56 -18.77 -8.82 23.79
N GLN A 57 -17.45 -8.75 23.95
CA GLN A 57 -16.76 -8.72 25.26
C GLN A 57 -16.79 -7.34 25.94
N GLY A 58 -17.47 -6.34 25.36
CA GLY A 58 -17.55 -5.00 25.96
C GLY A 58 -16.42 -4.05 25.56
N VAL A 59 -15.46 -4.47 24.73
CA VAL A 59 -14.45 -3.54 24.17
C VAL A 59 -15.15 -2.57 23.22
N ARG A 60 -14.89 -1.28 23.37
CA ARG A 60 -15.48 -0.20 22.56
C ARG A 60 -14.37 0.56 21.86
N ASN A 61 -14.73 1.28 20.79
CA ASN A 61 -13.81 2.13 20.02
C ASN A 61 -12.61 1.40 19.41
N VAL A 62 -12.73 0.09 19.20
CA VAL A 62 -11.78 -0.73 18.43
C VAL A 62 -12.51 -1.25 17.20
N TYR A 63 -11.92 -0.99 16.04
CA TYR A 63 -12.41 -1.37 14.72
C TYR A 63 -11.56 -2.52 14.16
N GLY A 64 -12.10 -3.28 13.21
CA GLY A 64 -11.39 -4.46 12.71
C GLY A 64 -10.27 -4.06 11.75
N LEU A 65 -10.55 -3.07 10.91
CA LEU A 65 -9.75 -2.73 9.74
C LEU A 65 -9.37 -1.25 9.76
N GLY A 66 -8.08 -0.94 9.61
CA GLY A 66 -7.55 0.33 9.13
C GLY A 66 -7.46 0.26 7.62
N LEU A 67 -8.36 0.98 6.94
CA LEU A 67 -8.31 1.12 5.49
C LEU A 67 -8.52 2.61 5.19
N ASN A 68 -7.54 3.22 4.51
CA ASN A 68 -7.65 4.58 4.01
C ASN A 68 -8.71 4.65 2.90
N VAL A 69 -9.95 4.94 3.26
CA VAL A 69 -11.08 5.10 2.32
C VAL A 69 -11.35 6.57 1.96
N THR A 70 -10.43 7.47 2.32
CA THR A 70 -10.45 8.91 2.05
C THR A 70 -10.19 9.24 0.57
N THR A 71 -10.41 10.49 0.18
CA THR A 71 -10.09 11.02 -1.16
C THR A 71 -8.94 12.03 -1.10
N ASN A 72 -8.01 11.82 -0.17
CA ASN A 72 -6.87 12.68 0.10
C ASN A 72 -5.64 11.84 0.42
N GLY A 73 -4.47 12.25 -0.07
CA GLY A 73 -3.20 11.58 0.19
C GLY A 73 -2.85 10.46 -0.79
N VAL A 74 -1.75 9.76 -0.53
CA VAL A 74 -1.24 8.69 -1.41
C VAL A 74 -1.85 7.34 -1.02
N ASP A 75 -2.11 7.12 0.27
CA ASP A 75 -2.49 5.81 0.79
C ASP A 75 -3.84 5.29 0.30
N PRO A 76 -4.92 6.09 0.12
CA PRO A 76 -6.14 5.55 -0.47
C PRO A 76 -5.93 5.03 -1.91
N ASN A 77 -5.04 5.67 -2.68
CA ASN A 77 -4.70 5.20 -4.01
C ASN A 77 -3.90 3.90 -3.98
N ASN A 78 -3.00 3.74 -3.00
CA ASN A 78 -2.25 2.50 -2.80
C ASN A 78 -3.16 1.36 -2.35
N VAL A 79 -4.00 1.58 -1.33
CA VAL A 79 -4.99 0.61 -0.86
C VAL A 79 -5.86 0.14 -2.03
N PHE A 80 -6.40 1.06 -2.84
CA PHE A 80 -7.19 0.69 -4.01
C PHE A 80 -6.41 -0.23 -4.96
N ASN A 81 -5.16 0.12 -5.31
CA ASN A 81 -4.37 -0.67 -6.24
C ASN A 81 -4.03 -2.06 -5.69
N TYR A 82 -3.80 -2.21 -4.38
CA TYR A 82 -3.54 -3.51 -3.77
C TYR A 82 -4.77 -4.42 -3.86
N PHE A 83 -5.95 -3.91 -3.54
CA PHE A 83 -7.21 -4.65 -3.75
C PHE A 83 -7.46 -4.95 -5.23
N LEU A 84 -7.20 -3.99 -6.13
CA LEU A 84 -7.33 -4.20 -7.58
C LEU A 84 -6.43 -5.35 -8.06
N ILE A 85 -5.16 -5.37 -7.63
CA ILE A 85 -4.20 -6.41 -8.01
C ILE A 85 -4.63 -7.77 -7.44
N ALA A 86 -5.05 -7.82 -6.17
CA ALA A 86 -5.50 -9.05 -5.52
C ALA A 86 -6.74 -9.66 -6.18
N TYR A 87 -7.63 -8.83 -6.75
CA TYR A 87 -8.79 -9.28 -7.53
C TYR A 87 -8.48 -9.54 -9.02
N GLY A 88 -7.21 -9.51 -9.42
CA GLY A 88 -6.78 -9.84 -10.79
C GLY A 88 -6.79 -8.65 -11.77
N GLY A 89 -7.02 -7.44 -11.29
CA GLY A 89 -7.07 -6.20 -12.08
C GLY A 89 -5.71 -5.50 -12.24
N GLY A 90 -4.61 -6.09 -11.79
CA GLY A 90 -3.27 -5.49 -11.87
C GLY A 90 -2.78 -5.17 -13.30
N GLY A 91 -3.45 -5.72 -14.32
CA GLY A 91 -3.23 -5.45 -15.74
C GLY A 91 -4.01 -4.26 -16.31
N ILE A 92 -4.66 -3.43 -15.49
CA ILE A 92 -5.45 -2.27 -15.95
C ILE A 92 -4.65 -1.32 -16.85
N VAL A 93 -3.33 -1.20 -16.61
CA VAL A 93 -2.39 -0.60 -17.55
C VAL A 93 -1.37 -1.65 -17.97
N THR A 94 -1.29 -1.92 -19.27
CA THR A 94 -0.36 -2.90 -19.84
C THR A 94 1.07 -2.36 -19.87
N LYS A 95 2.07 -3.25 -20.03
CA LYS A 95 3.49 -2.87 -20.06
C LYS A 95 3.87 -1.91 -21.21
N ASP A 96 3.13 -1.96 -22.32
CA ASP A 96 3.24 -1.02 -23.44
C ASP A 96 2.50 0.32 -23.18
N GLY A 97 1.90 0.49 -22.00
CA GLY A 97 1.32 1.75 -21.54
C GLY A 97 -0.12 1.98 -21.98
N LYS A 98 -0.84 0.95 -22.43
CA LYS A 98 -2.24 1.05 -22.84
C LYS A 98 -3.18 0.76 -21.67
N LEU A 99 -4.33 1.41 -21.69
CA LEU A 99 -5.43 1.13 -20.79
C LEU A 99 -6.15 -0.15 -21.27
N HIS A 100 -6.49 -1.05 -20.35
CA HIS A 100 -7.08 -2.36 -20.66
C HIS A 100 -8.43 -2.55 -19.95
N LEU A 101 -9.31 -1.56 -20.08
CA LEU A 101 -10.68 -1.59 -19.54
C LEU A 101 -11.66 -2.32 -20.46
N ASP A 102 -11.24 -2.79 -21.62
CA ASP A 102 -11.98 -3.69 -22.48
C ASP A 102 -12.04 -5.14 -21.94
N ASP A 103 -11.08 -5.54 -21.10
CA ASP A 103 -11.07 -6.85 -20.44
C ASP A 103 -12.14 -6.96 -19.33
N PRO A 104 -13.11 -7.88 -19.44
CA PRO A 104 -14.13 -8.10 -18.42
C PRO A 104 -13.56 -8.44 -17.04
N LYS A 105 -12.41 -9.12 -16.97
CA LYS A 105 -11.76 -9.46 -15.69
C LYS A 105 -11.25 -8.21 -14.98
N VAL A 106 -10.63 -7.29 -15.72
CA VAL A 106 -10.16 -6.01 -15.17
C VAL A 106 -11.34 -5.18 -14.67
N LYS A 107 -12.42 -5.08 -15.45
CA LYS A 107 -13.65 -4.40 -15.03
C LYS A 107 -14.22 -4.98 -13.73
N GLN A 108 -14.32 -6.31 -13.65
CA GLN A 108 -14.82 -6.98 -12.45
C GLN A 108 -13.92 -6.74 -11.23
N ALA A 109 -12.59 -6.75 -11.43
CA ALA A 109 -11.64 -6.46 -10.36
C ALA A 109 -11.79 -5.03 -9.83
N VAL A 110 -12.03 -4.03 -10.70
CA VAL A 110 -12.34 -2.65 -10.28
C VAL A 110 -13.61 -2.63 -9.42
N VAL A 111 -14.67 -3.32 -9.84
CA VAL A 111 -15.92 -3.40 -9.06
C VAL A 111 -15.65 -4.00 -7.68
N HIS A 112 -14.91 -5.11 -7.59
CA HIS A 112 -14.58 -5.73 -6.30
C HIS A 112 -13.70 -4.84 -5.42
N ALA A 113 -12.68 -4.18 -5.99
CA ALA A 113 -11.79 -3.26 -5.28
C ALA A 113 -12.51 -2.00 -4.75
N LEU A 114 -13.59 -1.57 -5.41
CA LEU A 114 -14.50 -0.55 -4.88
C LEU A 114 -15.46 -1.11 -3.83
N THR A 115 -15.95 -2.33 -4.02
CA THR A 115 -16.99 -2.92 -3.17
C THR A 115 -16.49 -3.21 -1.76
N TYR A 116 -15.36 -3.90 -1.62
CA TYR A 116 -14.95 -4.45 -0.33
C TYR A 116 -14.63 -3.34 0.70
N PRO A 117 -13.73 -2.37 0.44
CA PRO A 117 -13.41 -1.33 1.41
C PRO A 117 -14.62 -0.44 1.73
N ALA A 118 -15.42 -0.07 0.72
CA ALA A 118 -16.62 0.74 0.93
C ALA A 118 -17.67 0.02 1.79
N THR A 119 -17.88 -1.28 1.58
CA THR A 119 -18.82 -2.08 2.38
C THR A 119 -18.31 -2.26 3.80
N ALA A 120 -17.03 -2.59 3.99
CA ALA A 120 -16.42 -2.68 5.31
C ALA A 120 -16.55 -1.37 6.11
N TYR A 121 -16.40 -0.23 5.45
CA TYR A 121 -16.63 1.08 6.05
C TYR A 121 -18.11 1.32 6.41
N LYS A 122 -19.05 1.07 5.49
CA LYS A 122 -20.50 1.23 5.73
C LYS A 122 -21.01 0.37 6.87
N GLU A 123 -20.50 -0.86 6.99
CA GLU A 123 -20.87 -1.82 8.03
C GLU A 123 -20.19 -1.52 9.38
N GLY A 124 -19.31 -0.52 9.44
CA GLY A 124 -18.68 -0.06 10.67
C GLY A 124 -17.49 -0.90 11.12
N PHE A 125 -16.84 -1.64 10.21
CA PHE A 125 -15.60 -2.36 10.49
C PHE A 125 -14.34 -1.49 10.35
N VAL A 126 -14.45 -0.39 9.60
CA VAL A 126 -13.44 0.68 9.48
C VAL A 126 -13.89 1.89 10.31
N PRO A 127 -12.99 2.62 11.00
CA PRO A 127 -13.36 3.82 11.74
C PRO A 127 -14.14 4.83 10.90
N ARG A 128 -15.22 5.40 11.46
CA ARG A 128 -16.02 6.44 10.76
C ARG A 128 -15.19 7.66 10.36
N GLY A 129 -14.14 7.97 11.13
CA GLY A 129 -13.23 9.06 10.83
C GLY A 129 -12.34 8.81 9.61
N ALA A 130 -12.21 7.57 9.15
CA ALA A 130 -11.29 7.18 8.08
C ALA A 130 -11.58 7.85 6.73
N ILE A 131 -12.81 8.31 6.54
CA ILE A 131 -13.20 9.07 5.36
C ILE A 131 -12.57 10.47 5.29
N ASN A 132 -11.97 10.94 6.39
CA ASN A 132 -11.29 12.23 6.49
C ASN A 132 -9.81 12.06 6.87
N TRP A 133 -9.28 10.83 6.84
CA TRP A 133 -7.88 10.59 7.15
C TRP A 133 -6.95 11.25 6.12
N ASN A 134 -5.77 11.62 6.60
CA ASN A 134 -4.57 11.79 5.79
C ASN A 134 -3.63 10.59 6.00
N ASP A 135 -2.55 10.53 5.21
CA ASP A 135 -1.56 9.44 5.20
C ASP A 135 -0.86 9.14 6.55
N ALA A 136 -1.06 9.94 7.60
CA ALA A 136 -0.55 9.66 8.94
C ALA A 136 -1.64 9.21 9.93
N ASP A 137 -2.91 9.35 9.59
CA ASP A 137 -4.01 9.14 10.54
C ASP A 137 -4.31 7.66 10.79
N ASP A 138 -4.01 6.79 9.84
CA ASP A 138 -4.07 5.33 9.98
C ASP A 138 -3.03 4.81 10.99
N ASN A 139 -1.78 5.27 10.88
CA ASN A 139 -0.71 5.08 11.83
C ASN A 139 -1.12 5.57 13.22
N ASN A 140 -1.69 6.78 13.30
CA ASN A 140 -2.20 7.33 14.55
C ASN A 140 -3.32 6.46 15.16
N ALA A 141 -4.26 5.99 14.33
CA ALA A 141 -5.34 5.10 14.76
C ALA A 141 -4.79 3.76 15.25
N PHE A 142 -3.77 3.22 14.58
CA PHE A 142 -3.08 2.00 14.98
C PHE A 142 -2.37 2.18 16.32
N HIS A 143 -1.60 3.25 16.50
CA HIS A 143 -0.89 3.56 17.76
C HIS A 143 -1.85 3.80 18.92
N ALA A 144 -3.04 4.35 18.63
CA ALA A 144 -4.13 4.52 19.59
C ALA A 144 -4.92 3.23 19.87
N LYS A 145 -4.53 2.09 19.27
CA LYS A 145 -5.22 0.79 19.36
C LYS A 145 -6.70 0.89 18.96
N GLN A 146 -7.04 1.82 18.06
CA GLN A 146 -8.39 2.00 17.53
C GLN A 146 -8.71 1.04 16.39
N ILE A 147 -7.72 0.40 15.79
CA ILE A 147 -7.86 -0.62 14.76
C ILE A 147 -7.08 -1.87 15.17
N VAL A 148 -7.60 -3.04 14.85
CA VAL A 148 -6.92 -4.32 15.10
C VAL A 148 -5.77 -4.52 14.12
N MET A 149 -6.01 -4.21 12.85
CA MET A 149 -5.01 -4.29 11.80
C MET A 149 -5.09 -3.12 10.83
N ASP A 150 -4.01 -2.88 10.10
CA ASP A 150 -3.88 -1.87 9.07
C ASP A 150 -3.17 -2.42 7.82
N LEU A 151 -3.60 -2.00 6.63
CA LEU A 151 -2.87 -2.23 5.37
C LEU A 151 -2.30 -0.88 4.93
N ASP A 152 -1.06 -0.61 5.32
CA ASP A 152 -0.41 0.68 5.12
C ASP A 152 1.02 0.52 4.58
N GLY A 153 1.57 1.59 4.02
CA GLY A 153 2.86 1.64 3.37
C GLY A 153 4.00 1.57 4.37
N THR A 154 4.99 0.76 4.03
CA THR A 154 6.24 0.58 4.77
C THR A 154 6.07 -0.10 6.15
N ILE A 155 7.10 -0.04 7.00
CA ILE A 155 7.01 -0.36 8.45
C ILE A 155 7.02 0.93 9.30
N SER A 156 6.41 2.00 8.77
CA SER A 156 6.41 3.29 9.46
C SER A 156 5.66 3.25 10.78
N THR A 157 4.60 2.45 10.84
CA THR A 157 3.82 2.13 12.03
C THR A 157 4.73 1.65 13.18
N GLU A 158 5.54 0.63 12.92
CA GLU A 158 6.40 0.02 13.91
C GLU A 158 7.60 0.89 14.26
N VAL A 159 8.29 1.46 13.25
CA VAL A 159 9.45 2.33 13.47
C VAL A 159 9.06 3.56 14.30
N ALA A 160 7.87 4.12 14.09
CA ALA A 160 7.38 5.24 14.89
C ALA A 160 7.14 4.83 16.36
N ILE A 161 6.50 3.69 16.62
CA ILE A 161 6.31 3.15 17.99
C ILE A 161 7.66 2.93 18.69
N LEU A 162 8.63 2.34 17.99
CA LEU A 162 9.96 2.11 18.53
C LEU A 162 10.68 3.43 18.86
N SER A 163 10.56 4.44 17.99
CA SER A 163 11.16 5.77 18.22
C SER A 163 10.56 6.51 19.43
N GLN A 164 9.33 6.16 19.83
CA GLN A 164 8.68 6.67 21.04
C GLN A 164 9.11 5.91 22.31
N GLY A 165 10.03 4.93 22.20
CA GLY A 165 10.51 4.14 23.32
C GLY A 165 9.55 3.04 23.79
N LYS A 166 8.54 2.70 22.99
CA LYS A 166 7.50 1.71 23.34
C LYS A 166 7.86 0.32 22.80
N LYS A 167 8.94 -0.27 23.31
CA LYS A 167 9.47 -1.55 22.81
C LYS A 167 8.49 -2.71 22.97
N GLU A 168 7.72 -2.72 24.06
CA GLU A 168 6.72 -3.75 24.33
C GLU A 168 5.58 -3.73 23.30
N ASP A 169 5.18 -2.52 22.89
CA ASP A 169 4.18 -2.32 21.84
C ASP A 169 4.74 -2.76 20.47
N TYR A 170 6.00 -2.42 20.17
CA TYR A 170 6.71 -2.91 18.98
C TYR A 170 6.69 -4.44 18.91
N ASP A 171 7.08 -5.11 20.00
CA ASP A 171 7.15 -6.57 20.09
C ASP A 171 5.78 -7.26 20.03
N ALA A 172 4.73 -6.55 20.44
CA ALA A 172 3.36 -7.04 20.39
C ALA A 172 2.73 -6.93 18.98
N ILE A 173 3.30 -6.13 18.09
CA ILE A 173 2.83 -6.01 16.71
C ILE A 173 3.33 -7.21 15.90
N VAL A 174 2.57 -7.58 14.89
CA VAL A 174 3.00 -8.54 13.87
C VAL A 174 2.89 -7.86 12.51
N THR A 175 4.01 -7.80 11.79
CA THR A 175 4.02 -7.40 10.37
C THR A 175 3.92 -8.66 9.52
N MET A 176 2.95 -8.70 8.61
CA MET A 176 2.76 -9.79 7.67
C MET A 176 2.84 -9.28 6.23
N GLY A 177 3.25 -10.15 5.31
CA GLY A 177 3.11 -9.90 3.88
C GLY A 177 1.64 -9.88 3.44
N LEU A 178 1.42 -9.83 2.13
CA LEU A 178 0.08 -9.92 1.56
C LEU A 178 -0.52 -11.32 1.71
N ALA A 179 -1.83 -11.37 1.89
CA ALA A 179 -2.61 -12.59 1.67
C ALA A 179 -2.51 -13.02 0.20
N GLN A 180 -2.76 -14.31 -0.05
CA GLN A 180 -2.95 -14.85 -1.38
C GLN A 180 -4.26 -14.32 -1.98
N SER A 181 -4.40 -14.35 -3.30
CA SER A 181 -5.68 -14.07 -3.95
C SER A 181 -6.74 -15.09 -3.53
N ASN A 182 -8.01 -14.81 -3.83
CA ASN A 182 -9.12 -15.71 -3.46
C ASN A 182 -9.04 -17.10 -4.11
N ASP A 183 -8.30 -17.23 -5.22
CA ASP A 183 -7.99 -18.51 -5.88
C ASP A 183 -6.66 -19.14 -5.41
N GLY A 184 -6.06 -18.61 -4.34
CA GLY A 184 -4.88 -19.17 -3.67
C GLY A 184 -3.55 -18.86 -4.35
N GLN A 185 -3.51 -17.93 -5.30
CA GLN A 185 -2.26 -17.54 -5.96
C GLN A 185 -1.51 -16.44 -5.17
N PRO A 186 -0.18 -16.35 -5.29
CA PRO A 186 0.56 -15.22 -4.74
C PRO A 186 0.12 -13.88 -5.37
N VAL A 187 -0.17 -12.88 -4.54
CA VAL A 187 -0.46 -11.51 -4.99
C VAL A 187 0.85 -10.72 -5.05
N PRO A 188 1.25 -10.18 -6.22
CA PRO A 188 2.45 -9.36 -6.28
C PRO A 188 2.20 -8.03 -5.56
N SER A 189 3.17 -7.57 -4.77
CA SER A 189 3.09 -6.25 -4.14
C SER A 189 3.35 -5.16 -5.17
N GLN A 190 2.53 -4.10 -5.17
CA GLN A 190 2.86 -2.91 -5.95
C GLN A 190 4.00 -2.16 -5.25
N ALA A 191 5.17 -2.14 -5.88
CA ALA A 191 6.36 -1.49 -5.37
C ALA A 191 6.43 -0.03 -5.82
N GLY A 192 6.51 0.90 -4.86
CA GLY A 192 6.72 2.31 -5.12
C GLY A 192 8.19 2.67 -5.12
N ALA A 193 8.67 3.34 -6.18
CA ALA A 193 10.08 3.70 -6.31
C ALA A 193 10.29 5.19 -6.02
N PHE A 194 11.05 5.49 -4.97
CA PHE A 194 11.39 6.84 -4.58
C PHE A 194 12.71 7.23 -5.24
N SER A 195 12.58 8.01 -6.30
CA SER A 195 13.68 8.45 -7.14
C SER A 195 14.01 9.91 -6.89
N VAL A 196 15.30 10.22 -6.83
CA VAL A 196 15.77 11.61 -6.76
C VAL A 196 16.02 12.13 -8.18
N LEU A 197 15.48 13.31 -8.46
CA LEU A 197 15.59 14.00 -9.73
C LEU A 197 16.38 15.30 -9.57
N ILE A 198 17.11 15.68 -10.62
CA ILE A 198 17.78 16.98 -10.71
C ILE A 198 16.87 17.89 -11.55
N PRO A 199 16.27 18.95 -10.99
CA PRO A 199 15.42 19.86 -11.74
C PRO A 199 16.17 20.48 -12.92
N LYS A 200 15.48 20.65 -14.06
CA LYS A 200 16.08 21.22 -15.29
C LYS A 200 16.73 22.61 -15.05
N GLY A 201 16.21 23.40 -14.10
CA GLY A 201 16.72 24.72 -13.74
C GLY A 201 17.77 24.75 -12.62
N ALA A 202 18.27 23.60 -12.16
CA ALA A 202 19.27 23.55 -11.10
C ALA A 202 20.58 24.25 -11.53
N LYS A 203 21.14 25.10 -10.67
CA LYS A 203 22.37 25.87 -10.97
C LYS A 203 23.64 25.02 -10.92
N ASN A 204 23.67 23.98 -10.09
CA ASN A 204 24.85 23.16 -9.79
C ASN A 204 24.70 21.71 -10.30
N VAL A 205 24.32 21.53 -11.57
CA VAL A 205 23.97 20.20 -12.14
C VAL A 205 25.10 19.18 -12.01
N ALA A 206 26.35 19.58 -12.28
CA ALA A 206 27.49 18.67 -12.20
C ALA A 206 27.69 18.12 -10.78
N VAL A 207 27.69 19.00 -9.78
CA VAL A 207 27.84 18.61 -8.37
C VAL A 207 26.65 17.78 -7.90
N ALA A 208 25.42 18.13 -8.30
CA ALA A 208 24.24 17.34 -7.97
C ALA A 208 24.34 15.91 -8.53
N LYS A 209 24.87 15.72 -9.74
CA LYS A 209 25.13 14.39 -10.30
C LYS A 209 26.17 13.62 -9.50
N GLU A 210 27.28 14.24 -9.11
CA GLU A 210 28.29 13.59 -8.27
C GLU A 210 27.73 13.19 -6.90
N PHE A 211 26.92 14.05 -6.29
CA PHE A 211 26.24 13.72 -5.04
C PHE A 211 25.28 12.53 -5.19
N LEU A 212 24.47 12.49 -6.26
CA LEU A 212 23.58 11.35 -6.50
C LEU A 212 24.34 10.06 -6.79
N LYS A 213 25.47 10.13 -7.51
CA LYS A 213 26.34 8.95 -7.71
C LYS A 213 26.90 8.44 -6.38
N PHE A 214 27.35 9.34 -5.51
CA PHE A 214 27.81 9.00 -4.17
C PHE A 214 26.69 8.36 -3.35
N LEU A 215 25.52 9.01 -3.29
CA LEU A 215 24.38 8.56 -2.48
C LEU A 215 23.82 7.20 -2.95
N ALA A 216 23.85 6.95 -4.25
CA ALA A 216 23.36 5.69 -4.84
C ALA A 216 24.39 4.54 -4.74
N GLN A 217 25.62 4.77 -4.28
CA GLN A 217 26.55 3.66 -4.05
C GLN A 217 25.97 2.68 -3.01
N PRO A 218 26.11 1.35 -3.21
CA PRO A 218 25.51 0.35 -2.32
C PRO A 218 25.79 0.60 -0.84
N ASN A 219 27.04 0.83 -0.46
CA ASN A 219 27.41 1.07 0.94
C ASN A 219 26.77 2.34 1.51
N ASN A 220 26.76 3.44 0.77
CA ASN A 220 26.21 4.71 1.26
C ASN A 220 24.68 4.64 1.39
N ASN A 221 24.01 4.03 0.41
CA ASN A 221 22.58 3.83 0.46
C ASN A 221 22.18 2.86 1.60
N ASN A 222 22.95 1.79 1.79
CA ASN A 222 22.76 0.84 2.89
C ASN A 222 22.85 1.52 4.26
N GLU A 223 23.91 2.29 4.51
CA GLU A 223 24.07 3.03 5.78
C GLU A 223 22.95 4.03 6.00
N LEU A 224 22.55 4.80 4.98
CA LEU A 224 21.42 5.73 5.07
C LEU A 224 20.13 5.01 5.50
N LEU A 225 19.85 3.86 4.88
CA LEU A 225 18.61 3.12 5.15
C LEU A 225 18.60 2.42 6.51
N LYS A 226 19.77 2.01 7.02
CA LYS A 226 19.93 1.49 8.38
C LYS A 226 19.66 2.54 9.45
N VAL A 227 20.06 3.79 9.20
CA VAL A 227 19.71 4.92 10.10
C VAL A 227 18.19 5.10 10.17
N GLY A 228 17.48 4.88 9.06
CA GLY A 228 16.02 4.86 9.02
C GLY A 228 15.38 3.57 9.54
N ILE A 229 16.16 2.64 10.11
CA ILE A 229 15.74 1.33 10.66
C ILE A 229 14.84 0.58 9.67
N ALA A 230 15.22 0.59 8.39
CA ALA A 230 14.47 -0.06 7.33
C ALA A 230 13.01 0.43 7.15
N ARG A 231 12.65 1.65 7.60
CA ARG A 231 11.39 2.30 7.20
C ARG A 231 11.24 2.31 5.67
N ARG A 232 12.34 2.36 4.92
CA ARG A 232 12.36 2.11 3.48
C ARG A 232 13.34 0.97 3.17
N VAL A 233 13.10 0.26 2.07
CA VAL A 233 14.04 -0.77 1.58
C VAL A 233 14.83 -0.24 0.38
N PRO A 234 16.03 -0.77 0.10
CA PRO A 234 16.82 -0.32 -1.04
C PRO A 234 16.13 -0.70 -2.36
N SER A 235 16.28 0.14 -3.38
CA SER A 235 15.88 -0.24 -4.75
C SER A 235 16.84 -1.23 -5.40
N MET A 236 18.02 -1.47 -4.80
CA MET A 236 19.04 -2.39 -5.30
C MET A 236 19.03 -3.69 -4.47
N PRO A 237 18.53 -4.82 -5.02
CA PRO A 237 18.46 -6.08 -4.27
C PRO A 237 19.82 -6.57 -3.76
N GLN A 238 20.92 -6.18 -4.42
CA GLN A 238 22.27 -6.54 -4.02
C GLN A 238 22.61 -6.05 -2.60
N ILE A 239 22.10 -4.89 -2.18
CA ILE A 239 22.31 -4.36 -0.82
C ILE A 239 21.78 -5.34 0.24
N VAL A 240 20.60 -5.93 0.02
CA VAL A 240 20.01 -6.93 0.93
C VAL A 240 20.75 -8.26 0.88
N LYS A 241 21.32 -8.63 -0.28
CA LYS A 241 22.09 -9.88 -0.43
C LYS A 241 23.45 -9.82 0.26
N ASP A 242 24.11 -8.67 0.22
CA ASP A 242 25.46 -8.50 0.74
C ASP A 242 25.50 -8.22 2.24
N ASP A 243 24.39 -7.73 2.81
CA ASP A 243 24.32 -7.35 4.21
C ASP A 243 23.26 -8.14 4.99
N PRO A 244 23.66 -9.08 5.87
CA PRO A 244 22.72 -9.95 6.57
C PRO A 244 21.82 -9.20 7.57
N TRP A 245 22.13 -7.94 7.91
CA TRP A 245 21.28 -7.13 8.80
C TRP A 245 19.84 -7.05 8.29
N TRP A 246 19.64 -6.94 6.97
CA TRP A 246 18.32 -6.83 6.35
C TRP A 246 17.42 -8.04 6.59
N LEU A 247 18.01 -9.22 6.84
CA LEU A 247 17.32 -10.48 7.05
C LEU A 247 17.59 -11.09 8.44
N ASP A 248 18.13 -10.30 9.37
CA ASP A 248 18.32 -10.71 10.75
C ASP A 248 16.97 -10.92 11.43
N LYS A 249 16.73 -12.16 11.87
CA LYS A 249 15.47 -12.63 12.48
C LYS A 249 15.20 -12.03 13.86
N SER A 250 16.15 -11.31 14.45
CA SER A 250 15.93 -10.54 15.67
C SER A 250 14.89 -9.43 15.48
N ASP A 251 14.67 -8.96 14.24
CA ASP A 251 13.68 -7.95 13.89
C ASP A 251 12.71 -8.49 12.82
N GLN A 252 11.62 -9.09 13.28
CA GLN A 252 10.65 -9.77 12.42
C GLN A 252 9.92 -8.82 11.47
N HIS A 253 9.71 -7.56 11.88
CA HIS A 253 9.05 -6.54 11.06
C HIS A 253 9.88 -6.22 9.82
N ARG A 254 11.19 -5.96 10.03
CA ARG A 254 12.14 -5.73 8.94
C ARG A 254 12.20 -6.93 8.00
N VAL A 255 12.32 -8.15 8.53
CA VAL A 255 12.40 -9.36 7.69
C VAL A 255 11.14 -9.54 6.83
N ALA A 256 9.95 -9.39 7.41
CA ALA A 256 8.69 -9.52 6.68
C ALA A 256 8.59 -8.48 5.56
N TYR A 257 8.86 -7.22 5.89
CA TYR A 257 8.77 -6.11 4.93
C TYR A 257 9.79 -6.22 3.79
N VAL A 258 11.06 -6.50 4.10
CA VAL A 258 12.12 -6.70 3.09
C VAL A 258 11.81 -7.89 2.19
N THR A 259 11.33 -8.99 2.77
CA THR A 259 10.95 -10.19 2.02
C THR A 259 9.84 -9.88 1.04
N GLN A 260 8.80 -9.16 1.47
CA GLN A 260 7.71 -8.74 0.60
C GLN A 260 8.19 -7.79 -0.51
N ALA A 261 9.00 -6.80 -0.16
CA ALA A 261 9.38 -5.72 -1.08
C ALA A 261 10.42 -6.13 -2.14
N LEU A 262 11.33 -7.06 -1.81
CA LEU A 262 12.50 -7.37 -2.64
C LEU A 262 12.67 -8.84 -3.01
N LEU A 263 12.12 -9.76 -2.21
CA LEU A 263 12.34 -11.20 -2.38
C LEU A 263 11.08 -11.95 -2.84
N SER A 264 9.93 -11.29 -2.80
CA SER A 264 8.64 -11.79 -3.28
C SER A 264 8.26 -11.11 -4.60
N PRO A 265 7.28 -11.64 -5.36
CA PRO A 265 6.83 -10.99 -6.60
C PRO A 265 6.37 -9.55 -6.37
N THR A 266 6.84 -8.63 -7.21
CA THR A 266 6.41 -7.23 -7.22
C THR A 266 6.03 -6.77 -8.62
N VAL A 267 5.19 -5.75 -8.68
CA VAL A 267 4.85 -4.99 -9.89
C VAL A 267 5.12 -3.51 -9.66
N PRO A 268 5.56 -2.73 -10.66
CA PRO A 268 5.76 -1.31 -10.47
C PRO A 268 4.42 -0.59 -10.32
N GLN A 269 4.46 0.60 -9.74
CA GLN A 269 3.35 1.55 -9.84
C GLN A 269 2.96 1.82 -11.31
N LEU A 270 1.66 1.90 -11.58
CA LEU A 270 1.11 1.87 -12.94
C LEU A 270 1.52 3.08 -13.80
N TRP A 271 1.91 4.19 -13.17
CA TRP A 271 2.47 5.34 -13.91
C TRP A 271 3.85 5.08 -14.52
N ALA A 272 4.55 4.03 -14.09
CA ALA A 272 5.76 3.56 -14.76
C ALA A 272 5.46 3.07 -16.19
N TYR A 273 4.22 2.63 -16.46
CA TYR A 273 3.78 2.23 -17.80
C TYR A 273 3.19 3.41 -18.58
N ASN A 274 2.34 4.23 -17.95
CA ASN A 274 1.79 5.44 -18.56
C ASN A 274 1.57 6.58 -17.54
N PRO A 275 2.13 7.79 -17.74
CA PRO A 275 1.95 8.92 -16.81
C PRO A 275 0.49 9.36 -16.60
N ALA A 276 -0.45 8.96 -17.47
CA ALA A 276 -1.89 9.11 -17.24
C ALA A 276 -2.31 8.62 -15.85
N TYR A 277 -1.74 7.50 -15.39
CA TYR A 277 -2.12 6.93 -14.10
C TYR A 277 -1.71 7.82 -12.91
N ALA A 278 -0.68 8.65 -13.06
CA ALA A 278 -0.36 9.66 -12.04
C ALA A 278 -1.48 10.70 -11.93
N GLN A 279 -2.11 11.09 -13.06
CA GLN A 279 -3.30 11.96 -13.01
C GLN A 279 -4.52 11.23 -12.43
N VAL A 280 -4.72 9.95 -12.74
CA VAL A 280 -5.77 9.11 -12.12
C VAL A 280 -5.67 9.14 -10.60
N GLN A 281 -4.46 9.02 -10.06
CA GLN A 281 -4.23 9.08 -8.62
C GLN A 281 -4.37 10.49 -8.04
N ASN A 282 -3.82 11.51 -8.70
CA ASN A 282 -3.96 12.91 -8.24
C ASN A 282 -5.43 13.33 -8.14
N GLU A 283 -6.27 12.86 -9.06
CA GLU A 283 -7.71 13.11 -9.04
C GLU A 283 -8.48 12.15 -8.11
N HIS A 284 -7.81 11.17 -7.48
CA HIS A 284 -8.44 10.17 -6.61
C HIS A 284 -9.66 9.50 -7.27
N VAL A 285 -9.53 9.15 -8.55
CA VAL A 285 -10.66 8.69 -9.37
C VAL A 285 -11.34 7.48 -8.74
N PHE A 286 -10.57 6.48 -8.31
CA PHE A 286 -11.13 5.29 -7.67
C PHE A 286 -11.51 5.51 -6.20
N PRO A 287 -10.71 6.16 -5.34
CA PRO A 287 -11.15 6.49 -3.98
C PRO A 287 -12.44 7.32 -3.91
N THR A 288 -12.69 8.18 -4.90
CA THR A 288 -13.98 8.88 -5.02
C THR A 288 -15.14 7.91 -5.23
N GLY A 289 -14.91 6.79 -5.92
CA GLY A 289 -15.88 5.70 -6.04
C GLY A 289 -16.23 5.06 -4.69
N TRP A 290 -15.28 4.96 -3.74
CA TRP A 290 -15.61 4.54 -2.37
C TRP A 290 -16.54 5.53 -1.69
N ALA A 291 -16.29 6.83 -1.83
CA ALA A 291 -17.16 7.88 -1.29
C ALA A 291 -18.57 7.82 -1.92
N ASP A 292 -18.68 7.64 -3.23
CA ASP A 292 -19.95 7.49 -3.96
C ASP A 292 -20.77 6.31 -3.39
N ILE A 293 -20.13 5.17 -3.09
CA ILE A 293 -20.81 3.97 -2.53
C ILE A 293 -21.15 4.17 -1.04
N ALA A 294 -20.21 4.72 -0.28
CA ALA A 294 -20.28 4.81 1.17
C ALA A 294 -21.18 5.94 1.67
N LYS A 295 -21.19 7.09 1.00
CA LYS A 295 -21.94 8.28 1.37
C LYS A 295 -23.15 8.51 0.48
N ASP A 296 -22.98 8.37 -0.83
CA ASP A 296 -23.98 8.84 -1.81
C ASP A 296 -24.92 7.71 -2.29
N GLY A 297 -24.72 6.49 -1.80
CA GLY A 297 -25.60 5.34 -2.05
C GLY A 297 -25.50 4.76 -3.46
N ALA A 298 -24.45 5.10 -4.22
CA ALA A 298 -24.20 4.48 -5.52
C ALA A 298 -24.02 2.96 -5.38
N THR A 299 -24.47 2.21 -6.39
CA THR A 299 -24.09 0.79 -6.48
C THR A 299 -22.61 0.68 -6.85
N PRO A 300 -21.91 -0.38 -6.43
CA PRO A 300 -20.51 -0.56 -6.82
C PRO A 300 -20.29 -0.57 -8.33
N GLN A 301 -21.25 -1.13 -9.09
CA GLN A 301 -21.22 -1.13 -10.55
C GLN A 301 -21.26 0.29 -11.12
N ALA A 302 -22.19 1.13 -10.65
CA ALA A 302 -22.32 2.50 -11.14
C ALA A 302 -21.10 3.36 -10.78
N ALA A 303 -20.56 3.21 -9.57
CA ALA A 303 -19.33 3.88 -9.15
C ALA A 303 -18.12 3.44 -9.98
N ALA A 304 -17.99 2.13 -10.28
CA ALA A 304 -16.95 1.60 -11.13
C ALA A 304 -17.04 2.17 -12.56
N GLU A 305 -18.24 2.18 -13.16
CA GLU A 305 -18.46 2.74 -14.50
C GLU A 305 -18.10 4.22 -14.58
N LYS A 306 -18.50 5.01 -13.58
CA LYS A 306 -18.13 6.43 -13.46
C LYS A 306 -16.61 6.62 -13.38
N ALA A 307 -15.95 5.86 -12.50
CA ALA A 307 -14.50 5.93 -12.32
C ALA A 307 -13.75 5.50 -13.58
N MET A 308 -14.13 4.37 -14.18
CA MET A 308 -13.54 3.85 -15.41
C MET A 308 -13.67 4.83 -16.58
N LYS A 309 -14.84 5.45 -16.75
CA LYS A 309 -15.04 6.50 -17.76
C LYS A 309 -14.09 7.68 -17.54
N ARG A 310 -13.88 8.09 -16.29
CA ARG A 310 -12.91 9.16 -15.99
C ARG A 310 -11.47 8.73 -16.31
N VAL A 311 -11.11 7.47 -16.06
CA VAL A 311 -9.81 6.93 -16.45
C VAL A 311 -9.63 6.95 -17.97
N GLU A 312 -10.63 6.56 -18.75
CA GLU A 312 -10.62 6.65 -20.22
C GLU A 312 -10.36 8.09 -20.69
N ASP A 313 -11.13 9.07 -20.19
CA ASP A 313 -10.97 10.49 -20.51
C ASP A 313 -9.56 11.03 -20.19
N ILE A 314 -8.93 10.51 -19.13
CA ILE A 314 -7.55 10.87 -18.77
C ILE A 314 -6.60 10.24 -19.80
N PHE A 315 -6.70 8.94 -20.06
CA PHE A 315 -5.78 8.22 -20.95
C PHE A 315 -5.79 8.74 -22.39
N GLU A 316 -6.91 9.26 -22.88
CA GLU A 316 -6.99 9.93 -24.19
C GLU A 316 -5.98 11.08 -24.35
N LYS A 317 -5.60 11.75 -23.25
CA LYS A 317 -4.65 12.88 -23.24
C LYS A 317 -3.18 12.44 -23.22
N TYR A 318 -2.92 11.16 -22.94
CA TYR A 318 -1.57 10.61 -22.72
C TYR A 318 -1.25 9.45 -23.66
N GLN A 319 -1.71 9.54 -24.91
CA GLN A 319 -1.38 8.52 -25.92
C GLN A 319 0.13 8.41 -26.12
N ILE A 320 0.67 7.24 -25.75
CA ILE A 320 2.04 6.81 -25.97
C ILE A 320 2.09 6.06 -27.31
N THR A 321 3.04 6.43 -28.16
CA THR A 321 3.32 5.82 -29.47
C THR A 321 4.57 4.96 -29.40
#